data_AF-A0A4V5TK82-F1
#
_entry.id   AF-A0A4V5TK82-F1
#
_cell.length_a   1.000
_cell.length_b   1.000
_cell.length_c   1.000
_cell.angle_alpha   90.00
_cell.angle_beta   90.00
_cell.angle_gamma   90.00
#
_symmetry.space_group_name_H-M   'P 1'
#
loop_
_entity.id
_entity.type
_entity.pdbx_description
1 polymer ?
#
loop_
_entity_poly.entity_id
_entity_poly.type
_entity_poly.pdbx_seq_one_letter_code
_entity_poly.pdbx_strand_id
1 'polypeptide(L)'
;MSDDELPFTEPENLETAPSQLAEDPTTEDPASVAAPQGQVIESSPAVESSPATEPATAKRLEPAQTKKPARGSRKTGGQRPRRPEQAQADPGADLERRAGRTEFNDGALVRLRVPIRVDADTGRDVLTDIDVLAIDVDGRLRLSRSILECKSGKGQAGEPDRLLWLSGLQRFLGFERAVLVRQTVSRRGRGLARDLGLRTLDMETLAGREKAHAWIPERFAHIDGPECSAAELRSDTQLKALGHIPSELVAFLRYDALRAEPHRVLRAIASLGRAAEAGGVLPNPTRVVLAGHALIALIAAALADAGRLDEISAEELLDRTRRALVTGNPDDDQVLQLLSRADEVVRYSAERVHAAYKEAGVKRPDVTIPSLKETVSTPPDWVPRYVDLVEKLRANPAVSRQMLQTTELAVFEALVGGNAHESPAFDHLFTQEHRYMLNVARRCLADIAGAGIGEAVAAALDLDFGRGASPRADRDANPPER
;
A
#
# COMPACT_ATOMS: atom_id res chain seq x y z
N MET A 1 -16.85 -61.46 -33.09
CA MET A 1 -16.98 -60.86 -31.75
C MET A 1 -16.29 -59.52 -31.85
N SER A 2 -16.96 -58.55 -32.48
CA SER A 2 -18.04 -57.69 -31.96
C SER A 2 -17.42 -56.52 -31.20
N ASP A 3 -17.32 -55.35 -31.84
CA ASP A 3 -18.29 -54.21 -31.75
C ASP A 3 -17.78 -53.28 -30.63
N ASP A 4 -17.73 -51.95 -30.68
CA ASP A 4 -18.43 -50.93 -31.47
C ASP A 4 -17.56 -49.66 -31.48
N GLU A 5 -17.41 -49.01 -32.64
CA GLU A 5 -17.01 -47.60 -32.74
C GLU A 5 -18.29 -46.77 -32.97
N LEU A 6 -18.59 -45.84 -32.06
CA LEU A 6 -19.66 -44.86 -32.22
C LEU A 6 -19.11 -43.55 -32.81
N PRO A 7 -19.77 -42.94 -33.81
CA PRO A 7 -19.38 -41.64 -34.33
C PRO A 7 -20.02 -40.49 -33.54
N PHE A 8 -19.23 -39.44 -33.32
CA PHE A 8 -19.64 -38.19 -32.69
C PHE A 8 -20.28 -37.28 -33.76
N THR A 9 -21.56 -36.94 -33.59
CA THR A 9 -22.29 -35.98 -34.43
C THR A 9 -22.17 -34.56 -33.89
N GLU A 10 -21.86 -33.60 -34.76
CA GLU A 10 -21.90 -32.15 -34.51
C GLU A 10 -23.34 -31.65 -34.25
N PRO A 11 -23.55 -30.64 -33.39
CA PRO A 11 -24.85 -30.00 -33.28
C PRO A 11 -25.00 -28.83 -34.27
N GLU A 12 -26.12 -28.86 -34.99
CA GLU A 12 -26.61 -27.86 -35.93
C GLU A 12 -26.97 -26.51 -35.28
N ASN A 13 -26.85 -25.48 -36.12
CA ASN A 13 -27.25 -24.10 -35.94
C ASN A 13 -28.75 -23.95 -35.61
N LEU A 14 -29.06 -23.11 -34.62
CA LEU A 14 -30.40 -22.55 -34.41
C LEU A 14 -30.35 -21.03 -34.64
N GLU A 15 -30.72 -20.64 -35.86
CA GLU A 15 -31.17 -19.30 -36.21
C GLU A 15 -32.49 -18.99 -35.49
N THR A 16 -32.56 -17.86 -34.80
CA THR A 16 -33.84 -17.23 -34.43
C THR A 16 -33.86 -15.78 -34.90
N ALA A 17 -34.83 -15.50 -35.78
CA ALA A 17 -35.13 -14.21 -36.37
C ALA A 17 -35.99 -13.33 -35.43
N PRO A 18 -36.15 -12.02 -35.71
CA PRO A 18 -36.56 -11.02 -34.74
C PRO A 18 -38.08 -10.84 -34.66
N SER A 19 -38.57 -10.54 -33.46
CA SER A 19 -39.95 -10.10 -33.22
C SER A 19 -39.99 -8.58 -33.05
N GLN A 20 -40.67 -7.90 -33.97
CA GLN A 20 -41.14 -6.52 -33.85
C GLN A 20 -42.58 -6.52 -33.31
N LEU A 21 -42.92 -5.51 -32.50
CA LEU A 21 -44.22 -4.81 -32.31
C LEU A 21 -44.12 -4.11 -30.93
N ALA A 22 -43.96 -2.80 -30.83
CA ALA A 22 -44.89 -1.69 -31.10
C ALA A 22 -45.58 -1.17 -29.80
N GLU A 23 -45.73 0.16 -29.76
CA GLU A 23 -46.64 0.98 -28.94
C GLU A 23 -46.12 1.59 -27.62
N ASP A 24 -45.72 2.86 -27.74
CA ASP A 24 -45.96 4.03 -26.84
C ASP A 24 -47.48 4.14 -26.48
N PRO A 25 -47.97 4.95 -25.49
CA PRO A 25 -47.39 6.20 -24.97
C PRO A 25 -47.67 6.52 -23.47
N THR A 26 -47.36 7.77 -23.08
CA THR A 26 -47.99 8.63 -22.03
C THR A 26 -47.22 8.91 -20.72
N THR A 27 -46.67 10.13 -20.68
CA THR A 27 -46.84 11.21 -19.68
C THR A 27 -47.04 10.86 -18.21
N GLU A 28 -46.18 11.40 -17.34
CA GLU A 28 -46.55 12.44 -16.34
C GLU A 28 -45.34 12.88 -15.49
N ASP A 29 -45.10 14.20 -15.45
CA ASP A 29 -44.36 14.91 -14.40
C ASP A 29 -45.08 14.74 -13.05
N PRO A 30 -44.37 14.75 -11.91
CA PRO A 30 -44.56 15.92 -11.05
C PRO A 30 -43.36 16.39 -10.21
N ALA A 31 -43.28 17.71 -10.13
CA ALA A 31 -43.17 18.52 -8.92
C ALA A 31 -41.96 18.34 -7.97
N SER A 32 -41.06 19.33 -8.09
CA SER A 32 -40.43 20.11 -7.02
C SER A 32 -41.10 20.00 -5.64
N VAL A 33 -40.35 19.49 -4.64
CA VAL A 33 -40.66 19.63 -3.21
C VAL A 33 -39.55 20.41 -2.53
N ALA A 34 -39.97 21.46 -1.85
CA ALA A 34 -39.17 22.45 -1.14
C ALA A 34 -38.50 21.87 0.12
N ALA A 35 -37.28 22.35 0.39
CA ALA A 35 -36.53 22.09 1.61
C ALA A 35 -37.03 22.98 2.77
N PRO A 36 -37.25 22.45 3.98
CA PRO A 36 -37.51 23.27 5.15
C PRO A 36 -36.20 23.74 5.81
N GLN A 37 -36.14 25.04 6.10
CA GLN A 37 -35.13 25.68 6.92
C GLN A 37 -35.31 25.26 8.38
N GLY A 38 -34.30 24.57 8.94
CA GLY A 38 -34.24 24.18 10.35
C GLY A 38 -33.35 25.12 11.16
N GLN A 39 -33.92 25.70 12.20
CA GLN A 39 -33.34 26.65 13.14
C GLN A 39 -32.15 26.10 13.94
N VAL A 40 -31.14 26.94 14.11
CA VAL A 40 -30.01 26.76 15.04
C VAL A 40 -30.50 27.11 16.44
N ILE A 41 -30.46 26.14 17.36
CA ILE A 41 -30.63 26.37 18.80
C ILE A 41 -29.24 26.25 19.44
N GLU A 42 -28.70 27.40 19.85
CA GLU A 42 -27.60 27.51 20.80
C GLU A 42 -28.11 27.21 22.22
N SER A 43 -27.41 26.35 22.96
CA SER A 43 -27.45 26.38 24.42
C SER A 43 -26.20 25.74 25.01
N SER A 44 -25.26 26.59 25.43
CA SER A 44 -24.26 26.28 26.45
C SER A 44 -24.87 26.43 27.85
N PRO A 45 -24.35 25.72 28.85
CA PRO A 45 -24.36 26.24 30.21
C PRO A 45 -22.94 26.49 30.74
N ALA A 46 -22.85 27.61 31.45
CA ALA A 46 -21.70 28.12 32.18
C ALA A 46 -21.41 27.31 33.45
N VAL A 47 -20.14 27.33 33.88
CA VAL A 47 -19.74 26.99 35.26
C VAL A 47 -18.79 28.07 35.79
N GLU A 48 -19.17 28.62 36.95
CA GLU A 48 -18.54 29.63 37.81
C GLU A 48 -17.16 29.17 38.35
N SER A 49 -16.09 29.98 38.26
CA SER A 49 -15.47 30.86 39.29
C SER A 49 -15.18 30.15 40.64
N SER A 50 -13.95 29.95 41.16
CA SER A 50 -12.87 30.87 41.64
C SER A 50 -12.09 30.10 42.75
N PRO A 51 -10.99 30.58 43.42
CA PRO A 51 -10.10 31.73 43.17
C PRO A 51 -8.57 31.44 43.26
N ALA A 52 -7.84 32.47 42.81
CA ALA A 52 -6.46 32.93 43.02
C ALA A 52 -5.51 32.31 44.07
N THR A 53 -4.25 32.10 43.62
CA THR A 53 -3.03 32.48 44.36
C THR A 53 -1.90 32.87 43.37
N GLU A 54 -1.41 34.10 43.45
CA GLU A 54 -0.22 34.67 42.78
C GLU A 54 0.97 34.75 43.79
N PRO A 55 2.19 35.23 43.44
CA PRO A 55 3.03 34.96 42.27
C PRO A 55 4.53 34.76 42.67
N ALA A 56 5.39 34.32 41.73
CA ALA A 56 6.85 34.46 41.87
C ALA A 56 7.56 34.73 40.52
N THR A 57 7.82 36.01 40.27
CA THR A 57 9.05 36.60 39.69
C THR A 57 9.68 35.97 38.43
N ALA A 58 9.12 36.30 37.27
CA ALA A 58 9.83 36.21 35.98
C ALA A 58 10.70 37.45 35.73
N LYS A 59 11.99 37.23 35.44
CA LYS A 59 12.96 38.26 35.06
C LYS A 59 12.67 38.82 33.66
N ARG A 60 12.70 40.14 33.62
CA ARG A 60 12.58 41.09 32.50
C ARG A 60 13.62 40.83 31.39
N LEU A 61 13.11 40.78 30.16
CA LEU A 61 13.88 40.89 28.90
C LEU A 61 14.24 42.36 28.62
N GLU A 62 15.48 42.62 28.20
CA GLU A 62 15.85 43.81 27.44
C GLU A 62 16.05 43.44 25.95
N PRO A 63 15.58 44.25 24.99
CA PRO A 63 15.76 43.98 23.56
C PRO A 63 17.02 44.69 23.01
N ALA A 64 17.98 43.91 22.52
CA ALA A 64 19.06 44.43 21.69
C ALA A 64 18.59 44.51 20.22
N GLN A 65 18.40 45.74 19.76
CA GLN A 65 18.25 46.08 18.34
C GLN A 65 19.56 45.78 17.60
N THR A 66 19.52 45.13 16.43
CA THR A 66 20.45 45.45 15.32
C THR A 66 19.98 44.89 13.96
N LYS A 67 19.70 45.83 13.06
CA LYS A 67 20.03 45.90 11.62
C LYS A 67 19.62 44.74 10.68
N LYS A 68 18.52 44.98 9.96
CA LYS A 68 18.18 44.39 8.64
C LYS A 68 19.21 44.77 7.57
N PRO A 69 19.47 43.88 6.60
CA PRO A 69 19.72 44.30 5.22
C PRO A 69 18.70 43.73 4.22
N ALA A 70 18.24 44.67 3.39
CA ALA A 70 17.81 44.63 1.99
C ALA A 70 17.19 43.36 1.38
N ARG A 71 15.95 43.56 0.92
CA ARG A 71 15.24 42.83 -0.15
C ARG A 71 16.10 42.76 -1.43
N GLY A 72 16.43 41.55 -1.86
CA GLY A 72 16.91 41.24 -3.21
C GLY A 72 15.80 40.62 -4.06
N SER A 73 15.59 41.17 -5.25
CA SER A 73 14.56 40.83 -6.22
C SER A 73 14.63 39.39 -6.73
N ARG A 74 13.48 38.71 -6.81
CA ARG A 74 13.27 37.46 -7.56
C ARG A 74 13.60 37.68 -9.04
N LYS A 75 14.66 37.03 -9.54
CA LYS A 75 14.86 36.79 -10.98
C LYS A 75 14.27 35.43 -11.33
N THR A 76 13.17 35.46 -12.06
CA THR A 76 12.63 34.35 -12.86
C THR A 76 13.59 34.06 -14.01
N GLY A 77 14.50 33.11 -13.80
CA GLY A 77 15.39 32.60 -14.84
C GLY A 77 14.77 31.39 -15.52
N GLY A 78 14.23 31.58 -16.72
CA GLY A 78 13.84 30.47 -17.59
C GLY A 78 15.04 29.58 -17.92
N GLN A 79 14.98 28.30 -17.53
CA GLN A 79 15.97 27.32 -17.93
C GLN A 79 15.76 26.96 -19.40
N ARG A 80 16.72 27.36 -20.24
CA ARG A 80 16.92 26.80 -21.57
C ARG A 80 17.25 25.30 -21.45
N PRO A 81 16.74 24.44 -22.34
CA PRO A 81 17.04 23.02 -22.32
C PRO A 81 18.53 22.80 -22.62
N ARG A 82 19.25 22.20 -21.67
CA ARG A 82 20.63 21.75 -21.87
C ARG A 82 20.63 20.47 -22.70
N ARG A 83 21.57 20.38 -23.64
CA ARG A 83 21.88 19.17 -24.42
C ARG A 83 22.19 17.98 -23.48
N PRO A 84 21.90 16.74 -23.91
CA PRO A 84 22.14 15.53 -23.12
C PRO A 84 23.63 15.17 -23.15
N GLU A 85 24.42 15.86 -22.35
CA GLU A 85 25.82 15.54 -22.07
C GLU A 85 25.88 15.06 -20.62
N GLN A 86 26.10 13.75 -20.44
CA GLN A 86 26.41 13.03 -19.19
C GLN A 86 26.13 13.83 -17.91
N ALA A 87 24.88 13.83 -17.46
CA ALA A 87 24.53 14.38 -16.16
C ALA A 87 25.36 13.65 -15.10
N GLN A 88 26.27 14.38 -14.44
CA GLN A 88 26.96 13.88 -13.24
C GLN A 88 25.90 13.34 -12.28
N ALA A 89 25.98 12.04 -11.97
CA ALA A 89 25.06 11.38 -11.07
C ALA A 89 25.03 12.12 -9.74
N ASP A 90 23.84 12.47 -9.25
CA ASP A 90 23.65 13.08 -7.94
C ASP A 90 24.26 12.16 -6.85
N PRO A 91 25.30 12.59 -6.12
CA PRO A 91 25.93 11.77 -5.10
C PRO A 91 24.99 11.34 -3.96
N GLY A 92 23.92 12.10 -3.70
CA GLY A 92 22.88 11.72 -2.74
C GLY A 92 22.08 10.52 -3.24
N ALA A 93 21.48 10.66 -4.43
CA ALA A 93 20.77 9.60 -5.11
C ALA A 93 21.61 8.31 -5.29
N ASP A 94 22.90 8.47 -5.59
CA ASP A 94 23.83 7.34 -5.69
C ASP A 94 23.96 6.56 -4.38
N LEU A 95 24.10 7.27 -3.26
CA LEU A 95 24.22 6.66 -1.94
C LEU A 95 22.94 5.91 -1.53
N GLU A 96 21.78 6.51 -1.77
CA GLU A 96 20.46 5.90 -1.53
C GLU A 96 20.31 4.60 -2.31
N ARG A 97 20.63 4.63 -3.61
CA ARG A 97 20.57 3.45 -4.49
C ARG A 97 21.47 2.33 -3.98
N ARG A 98 22.71 2.64 -3.62
CA ARG A 98 23.70 1.67 -3.14
C ARG A 98 23.30 1.04 -1.81
N ALA A 99 22.81 1.85 -0.87
CA ALA A 99 22.28 1.37 0.39
C ALA A 99 21.05 0.48 0.17
N GLY A 100 20.09 0.95 -0.64
CA GLY A 100 18.89 0.19 -1.00
C GLY A 100 19.20 -1.14 -1.67
N ARG A 101 20.11 -1.18 -2.65
CA ARG A 101 20.55 -2.41 -3.31
C ARG A 101 21.11 -3.43 -2.32
N THR A 102 21.84 -2.96 -1.31
CA THR A 102 22.40 -3.83 -0.28
C THR A 102 21.32 -4.42 0.62
N GLU A 103 20.29 -3.64 0.99
CA GLU A 103 19.15 -4.16 1.76
C GLU A 103 18.30 -5.13 0.93
N PHE A 104 18.14 -4.87 -0.38
CA PHE A 104 17.46 -5.80 -1.29
C PHE A 104 18.22 -7.12 -1.39
N ASN A 105 19.54 -7.08 -1.53
CA ASN A 105 20.34 -8.31 -1.49
C ASN A 105 20.07 -9.16 -0.23
N ASP A 106 19.87 -8.50 0.91
CA ASP A 106 19.68 -9.15 2.19
C ASP A 106 18.27 -9.74 2.38
N GLY A 107 17.40 -9.61 1.36
CA GLY A 107 16.07 -10.21 1.32
C GLY A 107 14.92 -9.20 1.43
N ALA A 108 15.22 -7.91 1.59
CA ALA A 108 14.18 -6.91 1.78
C ALA A 108 13.52 -6.49 0.46
N LEU A 109 12.24 -6.14 0.53
CA LEU A 109 11.64 -5.21 -0.42
C LEU A 109 12.18 -3.80 -0.14
N VAL A 110 12.56 -3.07 -1.18
CA VAL A 110 13.15 -1.73 -1.05
C VAL A 110 12.37 -0.70 -1.84
N ARG A 111 12.18 0.47 -1.23
CA ARG A 111 11.63 1.67 -1.85
C ARG A 111 12.55 2.85 -1.53
N LEU A 112 12.92 3.62 -2.55
CA LEU A 112 13.73 4.83 -2.40
C LEU A 112 12.81 6.05 -2.31
N ARG A 113 13.21 7.07 -1.55
CA ARG A 113 12.57 8.39 -1.50
C ARG A 113 11.06 8.31 -1.22
N VAL A 114 10.69 7.57 -0.18
CA VAL A 114 9.29 7.33 0.17
C VAL A 114 8.73 8.52 0.94
N PRO A 115 7.71 9.22 0.42
CA PRO A 115 7.10 10.34 1.14
C PRO A 115 6.37 9.85 2.38
N ILE A 116 6.58 10.53 3.50
CA ILE A 116 5.83 10.36 4.75
C ILE A 116 4.72 11.38 4.77
N ARG A 117 3.50 10.85 4.69
CA ARG A 117 2.29 11.65 4.67
C ARG A 117 1.68 11.73 6.07
N VAL A 118 1.15 12.90 6.40
CA VAL A 118 0.42 13.21 7.62
C VAL A 118 -0.90 13.87 7.27
N ASP A 119 -1.90 13.69 8.13
CA ASP A 119 -3.16 14.40 7.99
C ASP A 119 -2.92 15.89 8.27
N ALA A 120 -2.92 16.70 7.21
CA ALA A 120 -2.61 18.12 7.23
C ALA A 120 -3.35 18.84 6.09
N ASP A 121 -3.31 20.18 6.13
CA ASP A 121 -3.90 21.02 5.08
C ASP A 121 -3.39 20.63 3.68
N THR A 122 -4.27 20.75 2.68
CA THR A 122 -3.95 20.41 1.29
C THR A 122 -2.66 21.09 0.82
N GLY A 123 -1.72 20.30 0.31
CA GLY A 123 -0.40 20.77 -0.15
C GLY A 123 0.68 20.83 0.95
N ARG A 124 0.38 20.36 2.16
CA ARG A 124 1.33 20.17 3.27
C ARG A 124 1.22 18.78 3.90
N ASP A 125 0.64 17.85 3.16
CA ASP A 125 0.44 16.46 3.58
C ASP A 125 1.75 15.68 3.66
N VAL A 126 2.80 16.08 2.93
CA VAL A 126 4.13 15.45 3.04
C VAL A 126 4.97 16.11 4.12
N LEU A 127 5.29 15.35 5.17
CA LEU A 127 6.12 15.77 6.30
C LEU A 127 7.62 15.73 5.96
N THR A 128 8.07 14.63 5.37
CA THR A 128 9.46 14.35 5.00
C THR A 128 9.49 13.16 4.05
N ASP A 129 10.63 12.93 3.39
CA ASP A 129 10.86 11.70 2.65
C ASP A 129 11.78 10.77 3.47
N ILE A 130 11.60 9.46 3.30
CA ILE A 130 12.54 8.43 3.73
C ILE A 130 13.46 8.14 2.54
N ASP A 131 14.76 8.36 2.73
CA ASP A 131 15.79 8.09 1.72
C ASP A 131 15.73 6.63 1.22
N VAL A 132 15.71 5.65 2.15
CA VAL A 132 15.49 4.22 1.85
C VAL A 132 14.56 3.57 2.87
N LEU A 133 13.44 3.00 2.42
CA LEU A 133 12.57 2.10 3.18
C LEU A 133 12.89 0.66 2.78
N ALA A 134 13.18 -0.19 3.77
CA ALA A 134 13.39 -1.61 3.59
C ALA A 134 12.42 -2.43 4.45
N ILE A 135 11.80 -3.45 3.85
CA ILE A 135 10.83 -4.33 4.50
C ILE A 135 11.34 -5.76 4.37
N ASP A 136 11.72 -6.33 5.50
CA ASP A 136 12.23 -7.69 5.61
C ASP A 136 11.17 -8.62 6.19
N VAL A 137 11.16 -9.87 5.73
CA VAL A 137 10.23 -10.91 6.18
C VAL A 137 11.07 -12.04 6.76
N ASP A 138 10.95 -12.28 8.07
CA ASP A 138 11.74 -13.33 8.70
C ASP A 138 11.22 -14.75 8.36
N GLY A 139 11.94 -15.78 8.81
CA GLY A 139 11.54 -17.18 8.59
C GLY A 139 10.22 -17.59 9.26
N ARG A 140 9.66 -16.76 10.14
CA ARG A 140 8.33 -16.94 10.75
C ARG A 140 7.28 -16.03 10.12
N LEU A 141 7.61 -15.35 9.01
CA LEU A 141 6.76 -14.40 8.28
C LEU A 141 6.41 -13.13 9.06
N ARG A 142 7.26 -12.75 10.02
CA ARG A 142 7.12 -11.46 10.70
C ARG A 142 7.75 -10.38 9.82
N LEU A 143 6.99 -9.33 9.58
CA LEU A 143 7.47 -8.14 8.87
C LEU A 143 8.27 -7.27 9.83
N SER A 144 9.47 -6.88 9.41
CA SER A 144 10.25 -5.83 10.06
C SER A 144 10.54 -4.71 9.07
N ARG A 145 10.45 -3.47 9.54
CA ARG A 145 10.58 -2.26 8.73
C ARG A 145 11.80 -1.49 9.19
N SER A 146 12.58 -1.08 8.20
CA SER A 146 13.81 -0.34 8.41
C SER A 146 13.82 0.93 7.59
N ILE A 147 14.33 2.01 8.18
CA ILE A 147 14.65 3.24 7.45
C ILE A 147 16.14 3.51 7.44
N LEU A 148 16.67 3.91 6.31
CA LEU A 148 18.05 4.35 6.18
C LEU A 148 18.06 5.80 5.71
N GLU A 149 18.64 6.67 6.53
CA GLU A 149 18.85 8.08 6.22
C GLU A 149 20.25 8.24 5.61
N CYS A 150 20.33 8.67 4.35
CA CYS A 150 21.55 8.75 3.58
C CYS A 150 22.06 10.20 3.52
N LYS A 151 23.33 10.43 3.86
CA LYS A 151 23.97 11.75 3.72
C LYS A 151 25.35 11.61 3.07
N SER A 152 25.43 12.08 1.82
CA SER A 152 26.62 12.04 0.96
C SER A 152 27.64 13.16 1.26
N GLY A 153 27.27 14.17 2.05
CA GLY A 153 28.13 15.31 2.39
C GLY A 153 29.38 14.90 3.20
N LYS A 154 30.52 15.49 2.85
CA LYS A 154 31.79 15.32 3.59
C LYS A 154 31.68 15.97 4.97
N GLY A 155 32.06 15.24 6.02
CA GLY A 155 32.18 15.76 7.39
C GLY A 155 31.10 15.29 8.36
N GLN A 156 31.25 15.68 9.63
CA GLN A 156 30.46 15.22 10.78
C GLN A 156 29.52 16.31 11.34
N ALA A 157 29.42 17.45 10.64
CA ALA A 157 28.52 18.54 11.03
C ALA A 157 27.06 18.07 11.01
N GLY A 158 26.28 18.50 12.01
CA GLY A 158 24.87 18.14 12.19
C GLY A 158 24.61 16.65 12.45
N GLU A 159 25.65 15.84 12.68
CA GLU A 159 25.49 14.40 12.96
C GLU A 159 24.63 14.12 14.21
N PRO A 160 24.84 14.81 15.36
CA PRO A 160 23.96 14.61 16.52
C PRO A 160 22.50 14.97 16.26
N ASP A 161 22.26 16.11 15.60
CA ASP A 161 20.90 16.58 15.29
C ASP A 161 20.18 15.61 14.36
N ARG A 162 20.90 15.08 13.37
CA ARG A 162 20.36 14.09 12.43
C ARG A 162 20.02 12.77 13.12
N LEU A 163 20.85 12.31 14.06
CA LEU A 163 20.57 11.12 14.87
C LEU A 163 19.35 11.31 15.77
N LEU A 164 19.22 12.47 16.42
CA LEU A 164 18.03 12.79 17.23
C LEU A 164 16.77 12.84 16.38
N TRP A 165 16.82 13.50 15.22
CA TRP A 165 15.73 13.54 14.25
C TRP A 165 15.34 12.13 13.77
N LEU A 166 16.32 11.31 13.39
CA LEU A 166 16.07 9.94 12.91
C LEU A 166 15.45 9.05 14.00
N SER A 167 15.90 9.18 15.24
CA SER A 167 15.30 8.48 16.38
C SER A 167 13.84 8.92 16.61
N GLY A 168 13.56 10.21 16.49
CA GLY A 168 12.19 10.74 16.54
C GLY A 168 11.31 10.16 15.44
N LEU A 169 11.80 10.17 14.20
CA LEU A 169 11.09 9.61 13.04
C LEU A 169 10.84 8.11 13.18
N GLN A 170 11.85 7.34 13.63
CA GLN A 170 11.72 5.90 13.90
C GLN A 170 10.58 5.63 14.88
N ARG A 171 10.53 6.35 16.00
CA ARG A 171 9.49 6.18 17.03
C ARG A 171 8.11 6.61 16.52
N PHE A 172 8.05 7.74 15.81
CA PHE A 172 6.81 8.26 15.24
C PHE A 172 6.17 7.27 14.26
N LEU A 173 6.98 6.60 13.44
CA LEU A 173 6.51 5.63 12.44
C LEU A 173 6.43 4.20 12.96
N GLY A 174 6.89 3.93 14.18
CA GLY A 174 6.90 2.59 14.77
C GLY A 174 7.85 1.60 14.09
N PHE A 175 8.97 2.07 13.51
CA PHE A 175 9.92 1.20 12.82
C PHE A 175 10.91 0.51 13.76
N GLU A 176 11.19 -0.75 13.47
CA GLU A 176 12.03 -1.63 14.29
C GLU A 176 13.51 -1.26 14.17
N ARG A 177 13.94 -0.73 13.01
CA ARG A 177 15.33 -0.36 12.76
C ARG A 177 15.44 0.99 12.04
N ALA A 178 16.40 1.80 12.47
CA ALA A 178 16.80 3.00 11.74
C ALA A 178 18.32 3.09 11.64
N VAL A 179 18.82 3.45 10.46
CA VAL A 179 20.26 3.47 10.12
C VAL A 179 20.63 4.84 9.57
N LEU A 180 21.70 5.44 10.11
CA LEU A 180 22.33 6.61 9.48
C LEU A 180 23.47 6.14 8.56
N VAL A 181 23.34 6.42 7.26
CA VAL A 181 24.35 6.10 6.24
C VAL A 181 25.14 7.35 5.88
N ARG A 182 26.47 7.33 6.06
CA ARG A 182 27.34 8.51 5.80
C ARG A 182 28.70 8.10 5.26
N GLN A 183 29.45 9.08 4.74
CA GLN A 183 30.84 8.86 4.35
C GLN A 183 31.70 8.30 5.50
N THR A 184 31.67 8.98 6.64
CA THR A 184 32.32 8.54 7.88
C THR A 184 31.40 8.88 9.06
N VAL A 185 31.50 8.13 10.14
CA VAL A 185 30.70 8.34 11.36
C VAL A 185 31.62 8.59 12.55
N SER A 186 31.41 9.72 13.23
CA SER A 186 32.27 10.13 14.34
C SER A 186 32.18 9.16 15.53
N ARG A 187 33.19 9.13 16.41
CA ARG A 187 33.12 8.34 17.66
C ARG A 187 31.97 8.81 18.54
N ARG A 188 31.73 10.12 18.59
CA ARG A 188 30.60 10.73 19.32
C ARG A 188 29.26 10.28 18.73
N GLY A 189 29.12 10.30 17.40
CA GLY A 189 27.93 9.85 16.69
C GLY A 189 27.65 8.38 16.89
N ARG A 190 28.68 7.52 16.83
CA ARG A 190 28.52 6.09 17.14
C ARG A 190 28.07 5.85 18.59
N GLY A 191 28.58 6.63 19.54
CA GLY A 191 28.11 6.61 20.92
C GLY A 191 26.62 6.99 21.02
N LEU A 192 26.28 8.16 20.50
CA LEU A 192 24.90 8.66 20.52
C LEU A 192 23.92 7.75 19.77
N ALA A 193 24.30 7.22 18.61
CA ALA A 193 23.48 6.28 17.86
C ALA A 193 23.17 5.03 18.70
N ARG A 194 24.16 4.47 19.40
CA ARG A 194 23.96 3.34 20.31
C ARG A 194 22.98 3.68 21.42
N ASP A 195 23.13 4.86 22.05
CA ASP A 195 22.27 5.31 23.15
C ASP A 195 20.82 5.54 22.69
N LEU A 196 20.63 5.93 21.42
CA LEU A 196 19.31 6.13 20.80
C LEU A 196 18.71 4.85 20.19
N GLY A 197 19.42 3.72 20.23
CA GLY A 197 18.97 2.46 19.60
C GLY A 197 19.11 2.44 18.07
N LEU A 198 19.88 3.36 17.49
CA LEU A 198 20.12 3.48 16.06
C LEU A 198 21.33 2.67 15.60
N ARG A 199 21.40 2.43 14.29
CA ARG A 199 22.57 1.87 13.62
C ARG A 199 23.26 2.94 12.78
N THR A 200 24.53 2.70 12.46
CA THR A 200 25.32 3.57 11.60
C THR A 200 26.02 2.73 10.55
N LEU A 201 26.04 3.18 9.30
CA LEU A 201 26.72 2.52 8.20
C LEU A 201 27.64 3.54 7.51
N ASP A 202 28.93 3.29 7.54
CA ASP A 202 29.90 4.12 6.80
C ASP A 202 30.16 3.55 5.40
N MET A 203 30.83 4.34 4.55
CA MET A 203 31.09 3.96 3.16
C MET A 203 32.07 2.81 3.01
N GLU A 204 32.98 2.62 3.97
CA GLU A 204 33.89 1.48 3.98
C GLU A 204 33.11 0.19 4.19
N THR A 205 32.23 0.17 5.20
CA THR A 205 31.35 -0.98 5.48
C THR A 205 30.37 -1.21 4.34
N LEU A 206 29.76 -0.16 3.78
CA LEU A 206 28.85 -0.28 2.65
C LEU A 206 29.58 -0.86 1.42
N ALA A 207 30.75 -0.34 1.06
CA ALA A 207 31.53 -0.87 -0.06
C ALA A 207 31.96 -2.33 0.16
N GLY A 208 32.25 -2.71 1.42
CA GLY A 208 32.50 -4.10 1.80
C GLY A 208 31.30 -5.02 1.54
N ARG A 209 30.09 -4.59 1.94
CA ARG A 209 28.83 -5.31 1.63
C ARG A 209 28.61 -5.39 0.12
N GLU A 210 28.73 -4.26 -0.59
CA GLU A 210 28.54 -4.22 -2.04
C GLU A 210 29.49 -5.14 -2.80
N LYS A 211 30.77 -5.25 -2.37
CA LYS A 211 31.72 -6.17 -2.98
C LYS A 211 31.26 -7.62 -2.86
N ALA A 212 30.66 -8.01 -1.73
CA ALA A 212 30.08 -9.34 -1.54
C ALA A 212 28.80 -9.58 -2.37
N HIS A 213 28.23 -8.51 -2.95
CA HIS A 213 26.97 -8.52 -3.70
C HIS A 213 27.14 -8.00 -5.13
N ALA A 214 28.37 -7.98 -5.65
CA ALA A 214 28.70 -7.44 -6.97
C ALA A 214 28.01 -8.17 -8.12
N TRP A 215 27.39 -9.33 -7.85
CA TRP A 215 26.61 -10.12 -8.79
C TRP A 215 25.19 -9.59 -9.03
N ILE A 216 24.68 -8.67 -8.19
CA ILE A 216 23.35 -8.04 -8.38
C ILE A 216 23.46 -6.83 -9.31
N PRO A 217 22.51 -6.64 -10.25
CA PRO A 217 22.44 -5.45 -11.09
C PRO A 217 22.49 -4.12 -10.30
N GLU A 218 23.08 -3.09 -10.89
CA GLU A 218 23.24 -1.79 -10.22
C GLU A 218 21.92 -1.02 -10.04
N ARG A 219 21.00 -1.21 -10.99
CA ARG A 219 19.70 -0.56 -11.10
C ARG A 219 18.67 -1.58 -11.55
N PHE A 220 17.49 -1.55 -10.95
CA PHE A 220 16.35 -2.39 -11.29
C PHE A 220 15.13 -1.90 -10.50
N ALA A 221 13.93 -2.06 -11.05
CA ALA A 221 12.66 -1.73 -10.42
C ALA A 221 12.72 -0.38 -9.67
N HIS A 222 12.26 -0.32 -8.42
CA HIS A 222 12.31 0.90 -7.61
C HIS A 222 13.72 1.25 -7.05
N ILE A 223 14.74 0.46 -7.35
CA ILE A 223 16.16 0.76 -7.06
C ILE A 223 16.75 1.51 -8.27
N ASP A 224 16.17 2.69 -8.55
CA ASP A 224 16.53 3.60 -9.66
C ASP A 224 16.56 2.90 -11.05
N GLY A 225 15.70 1.89 -11.28
CA GLY A 225 15.48 1.28 -12.59
C GLY A 225 14.87 2.28 -13.56
N PRO A 226 15.45 2.49 -14.76
CA PRO A 226 15.00 3.55 -15.67
C PRO A 226 13.60 3.29 -16.23
N GLU A 227 13.27 2.04 -16.58
CA GLU A 227 11.96 1.63 -17.11
C GLU A 227 10.87 1.79 -16.05
N CYS A 228 11.15 1.37 -14.81
CA CYS A 228 10.25 1.57 -13.66
C CYS A 228 9.99 3.06 -13.42
N SER A 229 11.06 3.87 -13.36
CA SER A 229 10.95 5.32 -13.14
C SER A 229 10.14 6.00 -14.26
N ALA A 230 10.35 5.59 -15.51
CA ALA A 230 9.57 6.09 -16.65
C ALA A 230 8.11 5.61 -16.62
N ALA A 231 7.84 4.40 -16.14
CA ALA A 231 6.49 3.87 -15.98
C ALA A 231 5.72 4.62 -14.88
N GLU A 232 6.34 4.86 -13.72
CA GLU A 232 5.76 5.65 -12.63
C GLU A 232 5.44 7.09 -13.07
N LEU A 233 6.39 7.78 -13.69
CA LEU A 233 6.21 9.16 -14.17
C LEU A 233 5.10 9.27 -15.22
N ARG A 234 5.02 8.32 -16.16
CA ARG A 234 3.93 8.27 -17.13
C ARG A 234 2.59 7.98 -16.46
N SER A 235 2.56 7.12 -15.46
CA SER A 235 1.36 6.81 -14.69
C SER A 235 0.84 8.05 -13.95
N ASP A 236 1.72 8.85 -13.35
CA ASP A 236 1.33 10.11 -12.71
C ASP A 236 0.69 11.10 -13.69
N THR A 237 1.22 11.14 -14.91
CA THR A 237 0.69 12.00 -15.97
C THR A 237 -0.70 11.52 -16.42
N GLN A 238 -0.88 10.21 -16.57
CA GLN A 238 -2.16 9.59 -16.96
C GLN A 238 -3.21 9.73 -15.86
N LEU A 239 -2.85 9.51 -14.59
CA LEU A 239 -3.76 9.63 -13.44
C LEU A 239 -4.34 11.03 -13.29
N LYS A 240 -3.55 12.09 -13.54
CA LYS A 240 -4.03 13.47 -13.56
C LYS A 240 -5.13 13.69 -14.61
N ALA A 241 -5.11 12.94 -15.71
CA ALA A 241 -6.11 13.05 -16.76
C ALA A 241 -7.37 12.19 -16.50
N LEU A 242 -7.25 11.08 -15.76
CA LEU A 242 -8.36 10.16 -15.50
C LEU A 242 -9.39 10.70 -14.52
N GLY A 243 -8.96 11.40 -13.46
CA GLY A 243 -9.81 12.12 -12.50
C GLY A 243 -10.73 11.28 -11.60
N HIS A 244 -11.08 10.05 -11.97
CA HIS A 244 -11.99 9.17 -11.23
C HIS A 244 -11.30 8.30 -10.16
N ILE A 245 -9.97 8.16 -10.23
CA ILE A 245 -9.19 7.50 -9.17
C ILE A 245 -8.70 8.56 -8.18
N PRO A 246 -9.10 8.51 -6.90
CA PRO A 246 -8.63 9.48 -5.92
C PRO A 246 -7.11 9.45 -5.76
N SER A 247 -6.45 10.61 -5.80
CA SER A 247 -5.00 10.72 -5.62
C SER A 247 -4.52 10.16 -4.28
N GLU A 248 -5.34 10.34 -3.23
CA GLU A 248 -5.10 9.80 -1.89
C GLU A 248 -5.05 8.28 -1.88
N LEU A 249 -5.91 7.63 -2.66
CA LEU A 249 -5.93 6.18 -2.77
C LEU A 249 -4.67 5.66 -3.46
N VAL A 250 -4.24 6.34 -4.53
CA VAL A 250 -2.99 5.99 -5.24
C VAL A 250 -1.78 6.17 -4.33
N ALA A 251 -1.70 7.31 -3.64
CA ALA A 251 -0.61 7.60 -2.71
C ALA A 251 -0.58 6.61 -1.55
N PHE A 252 -1.75 6.24 -1.00
CA PHE A 252 -1.84 5.20 0.02
C PHE A 252 -1.27 3.86 -0.48
N LEU A 253 -1.69 3.39 -1.65
CA LEU A 253 -1.23 2.09 -2.19
C LEU A 253 0.27 2.09 -2.49
N ARG A 254 0.82 3.21 -2.95
CA ARG A 254 2.26 3.32 -3.28
C ARG A 254 3.17 3.40 -2.05
N TYR A 255 2.73 4.08 -1.00
CA TYR A 255 3.63 4.50 0.10
C TYR A 255 3.17 4.01 1.46
N ASP A 256 1.89 4.22 1.80
CA ASP A 256 1.39 4.01 3.16
C ASP A 256 0.96 2.56 3.41
N ALA A 257 0.53 1.84 2.38
CA ALA A 257 0.01 0.48 2.49
C ALA A 257 1.00 -0.50 3.11
N LEU A 258 2.30 -0.31 2.84
CA LEU A 258 3.38 -1.13 3.41
C LEU A 258 3.53 -1.00 4.94
N ARG A 259 2.92 0.03 5.53
CA ARG A 259 2.93 0.31 6.97
C ARG A 259 1.54 0.18 7.59
N ALA A 260 0.52 -0.03 6.77
CA ALA A 260 -0.86 -0.06 7.21
C ALA A 260 -1.26 -1.45 7.70
N GLU A 261 -2.29 -1.48 8.54
CA GLU A 261 -2.94 -2.71 8.97
C GLU A 261 -3.60 -3.44 7.78
N PRO A 262 -3.60 -4.79 7.77
CA PRO A 262 -4.11 -5.58 6.64
C PRO A 262 -5.50 -5.17 6.14
N HIS A 263 -6.46 -4.96 7.05
CA HIS A 263 -7.83 -4.57 6.69
C HIS A 263 -7.92 -3.21 5.98
N ARG A 264 -7.02 -2.26 6.29
CA ARG A 264 -6.95 -0.96 5.59
C ARG A 264 -6.44 -1.13 4.17
N VAL A 265 -5.43 -1.99 4.00
CA VAL A 265 -4.90 -2.35 2.68
C VAL A 265 -5.98 -3.01 1.82
N LEU A 266 -6.68 -4.00 2.36
CA LEU A 266 -7.77 -4.69 1.64
C LEU A 266 -8.89 -3.72 1.22
N ARG A 267 -9.30 -2.79 2.10
CA ARG A 267 -10.27 -1.74 1.75
C ARG A 267 -9.78 -0.82 0.64
N ALA A 268 -8.50 -0.45 0.65
CA ALA A 268 -7.91 0.37 -0.40
C ALA A 268 -7.89 -0.37 -1.74
N ILE A 269 -7.50 -1.65 -1.75
CA ILE A 269 -7.50 -2.49 -2.96
C ILE A 269 -8.93 -2.63 -3.52
N ALA A 270 -9.93 -2.89 -2.68
CA ALA A 270 -11.32 -2.95 -3.11
C ALA A 270 -11.83 -1.59 -3.63
N SER A 271 -11.37 -0.49 -3.04
CA SER A 271 -11.70 0.86 -3.50
C SER A 271 -11.05 1.18 -4.84
N LEU A 272 -9.85 0.67 -5.09
CA LEU A 272 -9.17 0.79 -6.39
C LEU A 272 -9.97 0.06 -7.46
N GLY A 273 -10.44 -1.16 -7.18
CA GLY A 273 -11.28 -1.93 -8.11
C GLY A 273 -12.54 -1.15 -8.52
N ARG A 274 -13.31 -0.66 -7.55
CA ARG A 274 -14.50 0.16 -7.81
C ARG A 274 -14.19 1.42 -8.61
N ALA A 275 -13.11 2.11 -8.28
CA ALA A 275 -12.69 3.32 -9.01
C ALA A 275 -12.31 3.00 -10.45
N ALA A 276 -11.56 1.91 -10.67
CA ALA A 276 -11.18 1.47 -12.02
C ALA A 276 -12.39 1.03 -12.85
N GLU A 277 -13.31 0.25 -12.28
CA GLU A 277 -14.55 -0.18 -12.97
C GLU A 277 -15.41 1.02 -13.40
N ALA A 278 -15.56 2.03 -12.54
CA ALA A 278 -16.29 3.24 -12.86
C ALA A 278 -15.66 4.06 -14.01
N GLY A 279 -14.33 3.97 -14.16
CA GLY A 279 -13.57 4.69 -15.17
C GLY A 279 -13.27 3.93 -16.46
N GLY A 280 -13.61 2.64 -16.52
CA GLY A 280 -13.32 1.75 -17.65
C GLY A 280 -11.87 1.24 -17.68
N VAL A 281 -11.35 0.97 -18.87
CA VAL A 281 -10.03 0.33 -19.03
C VAL A 281 -8.91 1.34 -18.75
N LEU A 282 -8.08 1.05 -17.75
CA LEU A 282 -6.91 1.86 -17.43
C LEU A 282 -5.82 1.71 -18.51
N PRO A 283 -5.16 2.81 -18.93
CA PRO A 283 -4.10 2.76 -19.93
C PRO A 283 -2.81 2.12 -19.38
N ASN A 284 -1.95 1.63 -20.28
CA ASN A 284 -0.56 1.32 -19.94
C ASN A 284 0.28 2.62 -19.90
N PRO A 285 1.23 2.78 -18.97
CA PRO A 285 1.61 1.81 -17.93
C PRO A 285 0.77 1.86 -16.64
N THR A 286 -0.15 2.84 -16.48
CA THR A 286 -0.93 3.05 -15.25
C THR A 286 -1.56 1.79 -14.69
N ARG A 287 -2.20 0.98 -15.54
CA ARG A 287 -2.86 -0.26 -15.09
C ARG A 287 -1.88 -1.24 -14.44
N VAL A 288 -0.68 -1.40 -15.00
CA VAL A 288 0.36 -2.31 -14.51
C VAL A 288 0.95 -1.77 -13.21
N VAL A 289 1.24 -0.46 -13.17
CA VAL A 289 1.79 0.20 -11.98
C VAL A 289 0.84 0.11 -10.80
N LEU A 290 -0.44 0.47 -10.98
CA LEU A 290 -1.43 0.41 -9.90
C LEU A 290 -1.69 -1.02 -9.44
N ALA A 291 -1.84 -1.96 -10.38
CA ALA A 291 -2.00 -3.38 -10.04
C ALA A 291 -0.76 -3.95 -9.33
N GLY A 292 0.44 -3.53 -9.70
CA GLY A 292 1.69 -3.90 -9.05
C GLY A 292 1.77 -3.43 -7.60
N HIS A 293 1.45 -2.15 -7.34
CA HIS A 293 1.40 -1.63 -5.96
C HIS A 293 0.32 -2.31 -5.14
N ALA A 294 -0.87 -2.53 -5.71
CA ALA A 294 -1.94 -3.28 -5.05
C ALA A 294 -1.54 -4.72 -4.74
N LEU A 295 -0.82 -5.41 -5.64
CA LEU A 295 -0.34 -6.78 -5.44
C LEU A 295 0.72 -6.85 -4.32
N ILE A 296 1.70 -5.95 -4.34
CA ILE A 296 2.72 -5.86 -3.27
C ILE A 296 2.06 -5.57 -1.93
N ALA A 297 1.12 -4.62 -1.89
CA ALA A 297 0.38 -4.30 -0.67
C ALA A 297 -0.44 -5.50 -0.17
N LEU A 298 -1.13 -6.23 -1.07
CA LEU A 298 -1.87 -7.45 -0.75
C LEU A 298 -0.96 -8.52 -0.14
N ILE A 299 0.20 -8.77 -0.76
CA ILE A 299 1.16 -9.76 -0.28
C ILE A 299 1.72 -9.33 1.09
N ALA A 300 2.03 -8.05 1.29
CA ALA A 300 2.49 -7.56 2.59
C ALA A 300 1.40 -7.73 3.68
N ALA A 301 0.15 -7.39 3.38
CA ALA A 301 -0.98 -7.60 4.29
C ALA A 301 -1.16 -9.09 4.64
N ALA A 302 -1.13 -9.96 3.62
CA ALA A 302 -1.29 -11.39 3.80
C ALA A 302 -0.13 -12.03 4.57
N LEU A 303 1.12 -11.57 4.35
CA LEU A 303 2.29 -12.00 5.13
C LEU A 303 2.16 -11.60 6.60
N ALA A 304 1.69 -10.37 6.88
CA ALA A 304 1.46 -9.91 8.24
C ALA A 304 0.46 -10.81 8.98
N ASP A 305 -0.66 -11.16 8.34
CA ASP A 305 -1.65 -12.07 8.93
C ASP A 305 -1.13 -13.53 8.98
N ALA A 306 -0.32 -13.97 8.01
CA ALA A 306 0.26 -15.31 8.01
C ALA A 306 1.20 -15.51 9.21
N GLY A 307 1.95 -14.47 9.59
CA GLY A 307 2.77 -14.47 10.79
C GLY A 307 1.98 -14.59 12.11
N ARG A 308 0.66 -14.32 12.08
CA ARG A 308 -0.24 -14.42 13.25
C ARG A 308 -0.93 -15.77 13.39
N LEU A 309 -0.89 -16.63 12.37
CA LEU A 309 -1.52 -17.95 12.41
C LEU A 309 -0.88 -18.91 13.43
N ASP A 310 0.26 -18.54 14.03
CA ASP A 310 0.83 -19.26 15.18
C ASP A 310 0.10 -18.94 16.49
N GLU A 311 -0.63 -17.82 16.54
CA GLU A 311 -1.28 -17.28 17.75
C GLU A 311 -2.81 -17.38 17.67
N ILE A 312 -3.37 -17.26 16.46
CA ILE A 312 -4.83 -17.33 16.21
C ILE A 312 -5.14 -18.35 15.11
N SER A 313 -6.33 -18.95 15.14
CA SER A 313 -6.77 -19.87 14.09
C SER A 313 -7.15 -19.13 12.80
N ALA A 314 -7.20 -19.83 11.67
CA ALA A 314 -7.67 -19.26 10.40
C ALA A 314 -9.15 -18.83 10.46
N GLU A 315 -9.98 -19.56 11.22
CA GLU A 315 -11.38 -19.21 11.46
C GLU A 315 -11.49 -17.91 12.26
N GLU A 316 -10.67 -17.75 13.31
CA GLU A 316 -10.62 -16.51 14.08
C GLU A 316 -10.13 -15.33 13.21
N LEU A 317 -9.09 -15.55 12.39
CA LEU A 317 -8.60 -14.54 11.45
C LEU A 317 -9.69 -14.11 10.44
N LEU A 318 -10.46 -15.08 9.92
CA LEU A 318 -11.56 -14.83 9.00
C LEU A 318 -12.60 -13.89 9.65
N ASP A 319 -13.04 -14.20 10.86
CA ASP A 319 -14.04 -13.39 11.56
C ASP A 319 -13.52 -12.00 11.93
N ARG A 320 -12.26 -11.90 12.38
CA ARG A 320 -11.60 -10.62 12.66
C ARG A 320 -11.49 -9.76 11.39
N THR A 321 -11.14 -10.36 10.25
CA THR A 321 -11.02 -9.67 8.97
C THR A 321 -12.37 -9.16 8.49
N ARG A 322 -13.41 -10.01 8.54
CA ARG A 322 -14.79 -9.62 8.22
C ARG A 322 -15.25 -8.42 9.05
N ARG A 323 -15.03 -8.50 10.38
CA ARG A 323 -15.38 -7.41 11.30
C ARG A 323 -14.63 -6.13 10.96
N ALA A 324 -13.31 -6.20 10.79
CA ALA A 324 -12.48 -5.04 10.46
C ALA A 324 -12.86 -4.38 9.14
N LEU A 325 -13.28 -5.16 8.13
CA LEU A 325 -13.73 -4.63 6.84
C LEU A 325 -15.07 -3.90 6.94
N VAL A 326 -15.91 -4.24 7.91
CA VAL A 326 -17.19 -3.58 8.19
C VAL A 326 -17.01 -2.37 9.12
N THR A 327 -16.44 -2.57 10.31
CA THR A 327 -16.38 -1.56 11.38
C THR A 327 -15.15 -0.67 11.31
N GLY A 328 -14.09 -1.10 10.61
CA GLY A 328 -12.79 -0.44 10.58
C GLY A 328 -11.88 -0.79 11.75
N ASN A 329 -12.33 -1.68 12.63
CA ASN A 329 -11.53 -2.17 13.75
C ASN A 329 -11.85 -3.66 13.99
N PRO A 330 -10.86 -4.57 13.95
CA PRO A 330 -11.08 -6.00 14.17
C PRO A 330 -11.64 -6.35 15.56
N ASP A 331 -11.49 -5.46 16.54
CA ASP A 331 -11.91 -5.68 17.93
C ASP A 331 -13.16 -4.88 18.31
N ASP A 332 -13.74 -4.10 17.39
CA ASP A 332 -14.93 -3.28 17.66
C ASP A 332 -16.22 -4.06 17.41
N ASP A 333 -16.72 -4.70 18.47
CA ASP A 333 -18.05 -5.31 18.51
C ASP A 333 -19.17 -4.32 18.81
N GLN A 334 -18.86 -3.10 19.27
CA GLN A 334 -19.87 -2.15 19.72
C GLN A 334 -20.72 -1.65 18.56
N VAL A 335 -20.11 -1.37 17.40
CA VAL A 335 -20.84 -0.94 16.20
C VAL A 335 -21.88 -1.97 15.77
N LEU A 336 -21.51 -3.26 15.74
CA LEU A 336 -22.44 -4.33 15.37
C LEU A 336 -23.55 -4.53 16.40
N GLN A 337 -23.26 -4.33 17.69
CA GLN A 337 -24.27 -4.35 18.75
C GLN A 337 -25.23 -3.16 18.64
N LEU A 338 -24.73 -1.96 18.32
CA LEU A 338 -25.55 -0.78 18.11
C LEU A 338 -26.48 -0.96 16.90
N LEU A 339 -25.98 -1.50 15.78
CA LEU A 339 -26.80 -1.83 14.61
C LEU A 339 -27.87 -2.88 14.94
N SER A 340 -27.52 -3.90 15.74
CA SER A 340 -28.49 -4.90 16.21
C SER A 340 -29.60 -4.28 17.05
N ARG A 341 -29.27 -3.36 17.96
CA ARG A 341 -30.25 -2.64 18.77
C ARG A 341 -31.12 -1.70 17.93
N ALA A 342 -30.54 -1.05 16.92
CA ALA A 342 -31.30 -0.23 15.98
C ALA A 342 -32.32 -1.07 15.22
N ASP A 343 -31.93 -2.25 14.74
CA ASP A 343 -32.83 -3.20 14.07
C ASP A 343 -33.96 -3.68 14.98
N GLU A 344 -33.67 -3.94 16.26
CA GLU A 344 -34.68 -4.29 17.26
C GLU A 344 -35.72 -3.17 17.45
N VAL A 345 -35.28 -1.91 17.53
CA VAL A 345 -36.17 -0.75 17.68
C VAL A 345 -37.05 -0.55 16.44
N VAL A 346 -36.48 -0.72 15.23
CA VAL A 346 -37.24 -0.63 13.98
C VAL A 346 -38.27 -1.75 13.89
N ARG A 347 -37.87 -2.98 14.24
CA ARG A 347 -38.77 -4.13 14.28
C ARG A 347 -39.91 -3.92 15.27
N TYR A 348 -39.61 -3.49 16.48
CA TYR A 348 -40.62 -3.16 17.50
C TYR A 348 -41.60 -2.10 17.00
N SER A 349 -41.10 -1.04 16.36
CA SER A 349 -41.95 0.02 15.81
C SER A 349 -42.88 -0.49 14.73
N ALA A 350 -42.37 -1.34 13.82
CA ALA A 350 -43.17 -1.93 12.77
C ALA A 350 -44.20 -2.93 13.31
N GLU A 351 -43.84 -3.76 14.29
CA GLU A 351 -44.76 -4.67 14.98
C GLU A 351 -45.89 -3.91 15.67
N ARG A 352 -45.58 -2.76 16.29
CA ARG A 352 -46.59 -1.89 16.91
C ARG A 352 -47.55 -1.30 15.87
N VAL A 353 -47.04 -0.83 14.73
CA VAL A 353 -47.88 -0.35 13.62
C VAL A 353 -48.77 -1.49 13.13
N HIS A 354 -48.20 -2.67 12.91
CA HIS A 354 -48.92 -3.85 12.47
C HIS A 354 -50.04 -4.27 13.42
N ALA A 355 -49.81 -4.20 14.73
CA ALA A 355 -50.84 -4.46 15.74
C ALA A 355 -52.01 -3.48 15.59
N ALA A 356 -51.73 -2.18 15.44
CA ALA A 356 -52.77 -1.16 15.23
C ALA A 356 -53.58 -1.38 13.94
N TYR A 357 -52.94 -1.78 12.83
CA TYR A 357 -53.65 -2.14 11.59
C TYR A 357 -54.60 -3.32 11.79
N LYS A 358 -54.14 -4.35 12.52
CA LYS A 358 -54.94 -5.54 12.81
C LYS A 358 -56.15 -5.20 13.69
N GLU A 359 -55.98 -4.34 14.69
CA GLU A 359 -57.07 -3.84 15.54
C GLU A 359 -58.12 -3.04 14.74
N ALA A 360 -57.70 -2.30 13.72
CA ALA A 360 -58.57 -1.57 12.81
C ALA A 360 -59.28 -2.46 11.76
N GLY A 361 -59.09 -3.79 11.79
CA GLY A 361 -59.66 -4.72 10.83
C GLY A 361 -59.00 -4.70 9.46
N VAL A 362 -57.83 -4.04 9.33
CA VAL A 362 -57.09 -3.94 8.08
C VAL A 362 -56.09 -5.10 7.98
N LYS A 363 -55.94 -5.67 6.78
CA LYS A 363 -54.97 -6.75 6.53
C LYS A 363 -53.55 -6.23 6.77
N ARG A 364 -52.72 -7.05 7.40
CA ARG A 364 -51.29 -6.79 7.65
C ARG A 364 -50.60 -6.31 6.36
N PRO A 365 -49.96 -5.13 6.36
CA PRO A 365 -49.07 -4.73 5.27
C PRO A 365 -47.89 -5.71 5.19
N ASP A 366 -47.66 -6.29 4.03
CA ASP A 366 -46.50 -7.16 3.80
C ASP A 366 -45.30 -6.27 3.46
N VAL A 367 -44.63 -5.77 4.51
CA VAL A 367 -43.46 -4.90 4.38
C VAL A 367 -42.27 -5.65 4.94
N THR A 368 -41.33 -6.03 4.07
CA THR A 368 -40.02 -6.53 4.46
C THR A 368 -39.19 -5.37 5.00
N ILE A 369 -38.78 -5.45 6.26
CA ILE A 369 -37.90 -4.45 6.88
C ILE A 369 -36.47 -4.92 6.67
N PRO A 370 -35.65 -4.23 5.86
CA PRO A 370 -34.25 -4.58 5.72
C PRO A 370 -33.53 -4.38 7.06
N SER A 371 -32.69 -5.35 7.44
CA SER A 371 -31.82 -5.19 8.60
C SER A 371 -30.67 -4.25 8.26
N LEU A 372 -30.52 -3.18 9.02
CA LEU A 372 -29.39 -2.26 8.92
C LEU A 372 -28.09 -3.01 9.23
N LYS A 373 -28.13 -3.91 10.22
CA LYS A 373 -27.00 -4.79 10.52
C LYS A 373 -26.64 -5.61 9.31
N GLU A 374 -27.57 -6.36 8.72
CA GLU A 374 -27.33 -7.20 7.54
C GLU A 374 -26.80 -6.38 6.34
N THR A 375 -27.38 -5.20 6.11
CA THR A 375 -26.97 -4.30 5.02
C THR A 375 -25.54 -3.80 5.20
N VAL A 376 -25.16 -3.43 6.43
CA VAL A 376 -23.83 -2.86 6.72
C VAL A 376 -22.79 -3.96 6.99
N SER A 377 -23.21 -5.10 7.51
CA SER A 377 -22.32 -6.16 8.01
C SER A 377 -22.15 -7.33 7.05
N THR A 378 -22.74 -7.31 5.86
CA THR A 378 -22.48 -8.35 4.86
C THR A 378 -21.00 -8.29 4.49
N PRO A 379 -20.18 -9.26 4.94
CA PRO A 379 -18.76 -9.22 4.62
C PRO A 379 -18.58 -9.48 3.12
N PRO A 380 -17.50 -8.97 2.52
CA PRO A 380 -17.21 -9.31 1.14
C PRO A 380 -17.03 -10.82 0.95
N ASP A 381 -17.53 -11.34 -0.17
CA ASP A 381 -17.48 -12.75 -0.54
C ASP A 381 -16.05 -13.26 -0.84
N TRP A 382 -15.13 -12.36 -1.16
CA TRP A 382 -13.72 -12.65 -1.38
C TRP A 382 -12.90 -12.85 -0.09
N VAL A 383 -13.42 -12.54 1.11
CA VAL A 383 -12.62 -12.67 2.35
C VAL A 383 -12.10 -14.09 2.59
N PRO A 384 -12.89 -15.16 2.39
CA PRO A 384 -12.36 -16.54 2.47
C PRO A 384 -11.19 -16.80 1.50
N ARG A 385 -11.18 -16.18 0.31
CA ARG A 385 -10.06 -16.31 -0.65
C ARG A 385 -8.80 -15.63 -0.15
N TYR A 386 -8.94 -14.49 0.54
CA TYR A 386 -7.83 -13.84 1.23
C TYR A 386 -7.25 -14.73 2.33
N VAL A 387 -8.08 -15.35 3.17
CA VAL A 387 -7.62 -16.26 4.22
C VAL A 387 -6.92 -17.49 3.63
N ASP A 388 -7.43 -18.07 2.53
CA ASP A 388 -6.74 -19.15 1.81
C ASP A 388 -5.35 -18.73 1.30
N LEU A 389 -5.18 -17.49 0.81
CA LEU A 389 -3.85 -16.95 0.47
C LEU A 389 -2.95 -16.88 1.71
N VAL A 390 -3.47 -16.39 2.85
CA VAL A 390 -2.73 -16.30 4.11
C VAL A 390 -2.24 -17.69 4.58
N GLU A 391 -3.12 -18.69 4.56
CA GLU A 391 -2.79 -20.07 4.92
C GLU A 391 -1.73 -20.67 3.99
N LYS A 392 -1.85 -20.44 2.68
CA LYS A 392 -0.86 -20.89 1.69
C LYS A 392 0.50 -20.24 1.89
N LEU A 393 0.54 -18.94 2.18
CA LEU A 393 1.78 -18.26 2.52
C LEU A 393 2.41 -18.87 3.78
N ARG A 394 1.60 -19.14 4.80
CA ARG A 394 2.08 -19.77 6.04
C ARG A 394 2.61 -21.18 5.83
N ALA A 395 1.98 -21.96 4.95
CA ALA A 395 2.39 -23.32 4.63
C ALA A 395 3.75 -23.41 3.93
N ASN A 396 4.23 -22.32 3.30
CA ASN A 396 5.51 -22.30 2.60
C ASN A 396 6.36 -21.05 2.96
N PRO A 397 6.87 -20.94 4.20
CA PRO A 397 7.51 -19.71 4.67
C PRO A 397 8.83 -19.39 3.94
N ALA A 398 9.51 -20.41 3.41
CA ALA A 398 10.77 -20.24 2.68
C ALA A 398 10.60 -19.42 1.39
N VAL A 399 9.51 -19.67 0.66
CA VAL A 399 9.12 -18.94 -0.56
C VAL A 399 8.39 -17.65 -0.19
N SER A 400 7.46 -17.71 0.77
CA SER A 400 6.62 -16.57 1.16
C SER A 400 7.41 -15.33 1.56
N ARG A 401 8.52 -15.50 2.29
CA ARG A 401 9.39 -14.37 2.67
C ARG A 401 10.04 -13.65 1.49
N GLN A 402 10.16 -14.32 0.34
CA GLN A 402 10.75 -13.79 -0.90
C GLN A 402 9.71 -13.20 -1.86
N MET A 403 8.42 -13.32 -1.54
CA MET A 403 7.34 -12.94 -2.46
C MET A 403 7.28 -11.44 -2.77
N LEU A 404 7.67 -10.59 -1.82
CA LEU A 404 7.72 -9.15 -2.09
C LEU A 404 8.80 -8.81 -3.13
N GLN A 405 9.99 -9.42 -3.03
CA GLN A 405 11.08 -9.22 -4.00
C GLN A 405 10.75 -9.81 -5.37
N THR A 406 10.16 -11.01 -5.36
CA THR A 406 9.70 -11.68 -6.59
C THR A 406 8.70 -10.81 -7.32
N THR A 407 7.70 -10.28 -6.61
CA THR A 407 6.66 -9.42 -7.19
C THR A 407 7.24 -8.10 -7.70
N GLU A 408 8.17 -7.52 -6.94
CA GLU A 408 8.90 -6.32 -7.36
C GLU A 408 9.60 -6.51 -8.71
N LEU A 409 10.37 -7.58 -8.87
CA LEU A 409 11.08 -7.88 -10.11
C LEU A 409 10.12 -8.29 -11.22
N ALA A 410 9.11 -9.11 -10.93
CA ALA A 410 8.18 -9.56 -11.95
C ALA A 410 7.35 -8.40 -12.51
N VAL A 411 6.88 -7.48 -11.66
CA VAL A 411 5.96 -6.41 -12.10
C VAL A 411 6.70 -5.12 -12.45
N PHE A 412 7.59 -4.64 -11.58
CA PHE A 412 8.23 -3.34 -11.72
C PHE A 412 9.58 -3.38 -12.43
N GLU A 413 10.12 -4.57 -12.71
CA GLU A 413 11.22 -4.72 -13.65
C GLU A 413 10.70 -5.32 -14.97
N ALA A 414 10.19 -6.56 -14.97
CA ALA A 414 9.85 -7.26 -16.21
C ALA A 414 8.67 -6.65 -16.99
N LEU A 415 7.50 -6.46 -16.35
CA LEU A 415 6.30 -6.00 -17.08
C LEU A 415 6.37 -4.55 -17.57
N VAL A 416 7.25 -3.74 -17.00
CA VAL A 416 7.50 -2.36 -17.47
C VAL A 416 8.58 -2.29 -18.55
N GLY A 417 9.20 -3.42 -18.90
CA GLY A 417 10.16 -3.57 -19.99
C GLY A 417 11.64 -3.60 -19.58
N GLY A 418 11.94 -3.65 -18.29
CA GLY A 418 13.29 -3.83 -17.76
C GLY A 418 13.74 -5.29 -17.82
N ASN A 419 15.04 -5.52 -17.93
CA ASN A 419 15.64 -6.85 -18.11
C ASN A 419 16.52 -7.30 -16.93
N ALA A 420 16.69 -6.49 -15.89
CA ALA A 420 17.55 -6.84 -14.76
C ALA A 420 17.05 -8.09 -14.00
N HIS A 421 15.74 -8.38 -14.08
CA HIS A 421 15.11 -9.58 -13.54
C HIS A 421 15.62 -10.89 -14.18
N GLU A 422 16.27 -10.83 -15.35
CA GLU A 422 16.90 -11.97 -16.03
C GLU A 422 18.31 -12.29 -15.48
N SER A 423 18.83 -11.45 -14.59
CA SER A 423 20.15 -11.69 -13.98
C SER A 423 20.14 -13.01 -13.19
N PRO A 424 21.16 -13.87 -13.32
CA PRO A 424 21.32 -15.09 -12.50
C PRO A 424 21.28 -14.82 -10.99
N ALA A 425 21.57 -13.58 -10.60
CA ALA A 425 21.37 -13.05 -9.26
C ALA A 425 19.99 -13.41 -8.67
N PHE A 426 18.96 -13.31 -9.50
CA PHE A 426 17.58 -13.41 -9.08
C PHE A 426 16.96 -14.80 -9.35
N ASP A 427 17.70 -15.77 -9.87
CA ASP A 427 17.17 -17.12 -10.17
C ASP A 427 16.40 -17.72 -8.99
N HIS A 428 16.92 -17.53 -7.77
CA HIS A 428 16.31 -18.02 -6.54
C HIS A 428 14.91 -17.43 -6.23
N LEU A 429 14.53 -16.33 -6.88
CA LEU A 429 13.21 -15.68 -6.78
C LEU A 429 12.26 -16.11 -7.92
N PHE A 430 12.75 -16.86 -8.90
CA PHE A 430 11.98 -17.28 -10.08
C PHE A 430 11.92 -18.82 -10.17
N THR A 431 11.37 -19.45 -9.13
CA THR A 431 11.08 -20.90 -9.09
C THR A 431 9.61 -21.22 -9.32
N GLN A 432 9.26 -22.49 -9.58
CA GLN A 432 7.85 -22.89 -9.79
C GLN A 432 6.96 -22.60 -8.57
N GLU A 433 7.50 -22.69 -7.36
CA GLU A 433 6.79 -22.35 -6.12
C GLU A 433 6.49 -20.85 -6.05
N HIS A 434 7.42 -20.01 -6.47
CA HIS A 434 7.22 -18.56 -6.57
C HIS A 434 6.13 -18.23 -7.60
N ARG A 435 6.15 -18.90 -8.77
CA ARG A 435 5.09 -18.77 -9.80
C ARG A 435 3.71 -19.14 -9.24
N TYR A 436 3.63 -20.28 -8.54
CA TYR A 436 2.40 -20.74 -7.92
C TYR A 436 1.88 -19.71 -6.92
N MET A 437 2.73 -19.23 -6.01
CA MET A 437 2.33 -18.27 -4.98
C MET A 437 1.94 -16.92 -5.58
N LEU A 438 2.66 -16.44 -6.61
CA LEU A 438 2.32 -15.22 -7.35
C LEU A 438 0.96 -15.34 -8.03
N ASN A 439 0.63 -16.50 -8.61
CA ASN A 439 -0.68 -16.75 -9.22
C ASN A 439 -1.81 -16.77 -8.18
N VAL A 440 -1.59 -17.36 -7.00
CA VAL A 440 -2.58 -17.34 -5.91
C VAL A 440 -2.83 -15.90 -5.46
N ALA A 441 -1.77 -15.11 -5.24
CA ALA A 441 -1.88 -13.71 -4.86
C ALA A 441 -2.58 -12.86 -5.94
N ARG A 442 -2.27 -13.10 -7.23
CA ARG A 442 -2.93 -12.45 -8.36
C ARG A 442 -4.43 -12.75 -8.42
N ARG A 443 -4.82 -14.02 -8.23
CA ARG A 443 -6.24 -14.41 -8.22
C ARG A 443 -6.98 -13.76 -7.06
N CYS A 444 -6.38 -13.75 -5.87
CA CYS A 444 -6.94 -13.01 -4.73
C CYS A 444 -7.07 -11.50 -5.03
N LEU A 445 -6.08 -10.89 -5.68
CA LEU A 445 -6.17 -9.50 -6.15
C LEU A 445 -7.35 -9.31 -7.13
N ALA A 446 -7.55 -10.23 -8.06
CA ALA A 446 -8.67 -10.18 -9.01
C ALA A 446 -10.03 -10.30 -8.29
N ASP A 447 -10.12 -11.13 -7.26
CA ASP A 447 -11.33 -11.28 -6.45
C ASP A 447 -11.66 -10.00 -5.65
N ILE A 448 -10.64 -9.25 -5.20
CA ILE A 448 -10.82 -8.02 -4.40
C ILE A 448 -11.02 -6.77 -5.27
N ALA A 449 -10.17 -6.59 -6.28
CA ALA A 449 -10.09 -5.38 -7.10
C ALA A 449 -10.71 -5.53 -8.49
N GLY A 450 -11.31 -6.69 -8.80
CA GLY A 450 -11.87 -7.00 -10.10
C GLY A 450 -10.85 -7.54 -11.11
N ALA A 451 -11.36 -8.25 -12.12
CA ALA A 451 -10.55 -8.93 -13.13
C ALA A 451 -9.62 -7.98 -13.89
N GLY A 452 -10.05 -6.74 -14.17
CA GLY A 452 -9.23 -5.77 -14.90
C GLY A 452 -7.89 -5.44 -14.20
N ILE A 453 -7.89 -5.36 -12.87
CA ILE A 453 -6.67 -5.14 -12.07
C ILE A 453 -5.84 -6.42 -11.99
N GLY A 454 -6.48 -7.57 -11.75
CA GLY A 454 -5.78 -8.86 -11.69
C GLY A 454 -5.15 -9.32 -13.01
N GLU A 455 -5.76 -8.98 -14.16
CA GLU A 455 -5.24 -9.28 -15.49
C GLU A 455 -4.11 -8.35 -15.91
N ALA A 456 -4.03 -7.14 -15.35
CA ALA A 456 -2.95 -6.19 -15.66
C ALA A 456 -1.56 -6.73 -15.29
N VAL A 457 -1.48 -7.69 -14.36
CA VAL A 457 -0.24 -8.35 -13.93
C VAL A 457 -0.19 -9.84 -14.27
N ALA A 458 -1.13 -10.37 -15.07
CA ALA A 458 -1.16 -11.79 -15.42
C ALA A 458 0.07 -12.24 -16.22
N ALA A 459 0.58 -11.38 -17.11
CA ALA A 459 1.78 -11.64 -17.90
C ALA A 459 3.04 -11.87 -17.04
N ALA A 460 3.03 -11.47 -15.75
CA ALA A 460 4.12 -11.80 -14.84
C ALA A 460 4.28 -13.31 -14.66
N LEU A 461 3.22 -14.10 -14.86
CA LEU A 461 3.23 -15.56 -14.75
C LEU A 461 3.81 -16.27 -15.99
N ASP A 462 4.05 -15.53 -17.07
CA ASP A 462 4.66 -16.04 -18.32
C ASP A 462 6.18 -15.91 -18.31
N LEU A 463 6.75 -15.25 -17.29
CA LEU A 463 8.18 -15.21 -17.07
C LEU A 463 8.73 -16.62 -16.82
N ASP A 464 10.03 -16.79 -17.06
CA ASP A 464 10.70 -18.06 -16.83
C ASP A 464 10.91 -18.30 -15.32
N PHE A 465 9.99 -19.06 -14.72
CA PHE A 465 10.08 -19.57 -13.35
C PHE A 465 10.69 -21.00 -13.30
N GLY A 466 11.31 -21.45 -14.39
CA GLY A 466 12.10 -22.68 -14.44
C GLY A 466 13.54 -22.50 -13.96
N ARG A 467 13.89 -21.28 -13.51
CA ARG A 467 15.21 -20.91 -13.00
C ARG A 467 15.37 -21.54 -11.62
N GLY A 468 15.77 -22.81 -11.61
CA GLY A 468 16.19 -23.47 -10.37
C GLY A 468 17.27 -22.62 -9.72
N ALA A 469 17.37 -22.66 -8.38
CA ALA A 469 18.47 -22.00 -7.70
C ALA A 469 19.78 -22.52 -8.31
N SER A 470 20.43 -21.69 -9.15
CA SER A 470 21.81 -21.90 -9.52
C SER A 470 22.53 -22.20 -8.20
N PRO A 471 23.28 -23.32 -8.07
CA PRO A 471 24.04 -23.59 -6.86
C PRO A 471 24.81 -22.30 -6.59
N ARG A 472 24.45 -21.61 -5.50
CA ARG A 472 24.88 -20.23 -5.20
C ARG A 472 26.30 -20.08 -5.72
N ALA A 473 26.53 -19.14 -6.65
CA ALA A 473 27.88 -18.85 -7.13
C ALA A 473 28.77 -18.81 -5.89
N ASP A 474 29.78 -19.68 -5.88
CA ASP A 474 30.60 -19.93 -4.71
C ASP A 474 31.02 -18.57 -4.17
N ARG A 475 30.68 -18.27 -2.90
CA ARG A 475 31.01 -16.97 -2.29
C ARG A 475 32.52 -16.76 -2.24
N ASP A 476 33.29 -17.83 -2.43
CA ASP A 476 34.74 -17.87 -2.51
C ASP A 476 35.29 -17.84 -3.95
N ALA A 477 34.42 -17.83 -4.98
CA ALA A 477 34.86 -17.65 -6.36
C ALA A 477 35.33 -16.20 -6.56
N ASN A 478 36.65 -16.03 -6.70
CA ASN A 478 37.24 -14.75 -7.06
C ASN A 478 36.60 -14.20 -8.34
N PRO A 479 36.31 -12.88 -8.42
CA PRO A 479 35.84 -12.29 -9.65
C PRO A 479 36.87 -12.54 -10.78
N PRO A 480 36.42 -12.76 -12.03
CA PRO A 480 37.33 -12.99 -13.14
C PRO A 480 38.28 -11.80 -13.27
N GLU A 481 39.59 -12.08 -13.29
CA GLU A 481 40.62 -11.08 -13.54
C GLU A 481 40.33 -10.37 -14.87
N ARG A 482 40.27 -9.04 -14.83
CA ARG A 482 40.07 -8.18 -16.01
C ARG A 482 41.38 -7.89 -16.71
#